data_AF-A0A923V9J7-F1
#
_entry.id   AF-A0A923V9J7-F1
#
_cell.length_a   1.000
_cell.length_b   1.000
_cell.length_c   1.000
_cell.angle_alpha   90.00
_cell.angle_beta   90.00
_cell.angle_gamma   90.00
#
_symmetry.space_group_name_H-M   'P 1'
#
loop_
_entity.id
_entity.type
_entity.pdbx_description
1 polymer ?
#
loop_
_entity_poly.entity_id
_entity_poly.type
_entity_poly.pdbx_seq_one_letter_code
_entity_poly.pdbx_strand_id
1 'polypeptide(L)'
;MDKHEEKYCPKCNNSFTCKVGDIANCQCNTVQLSAAASLFLSNTNFDCLCKDCLVKINNDVKLAKVYHFPTQKEMFIEGLHYYKDGPYWVFTELYHLLRGYCCESGCRHCVYGFKGSE
;
A
#
# COMPACT_ATOMS: atom_id res chain seq x y z
N MET A 1 20.57 16.91 -19.15
CA MET A 1 19.56 15.87 -18.87
C MET A 1 18.95 16.18 -17.52
N ASP A 2 17.66 16.42 -17.51
CA ASP A 2 16.93 16.76 -16.29
C ASP A 2 17.03 15.63 -15.27
N LYS A 3 17.51 15.96 -14.06
CA LYS A 3 17.66 15.03 -12.94
C LYS A 3 16.34 14.74 -12.22
N HIS A 4 15.22 15.14 -12.81
CA HIS A 4 13.90 15.09 -12.22
C HIS A 4 12.85 14.78 -13.29
N GLU A 5 11.81 14.04 -12.90
CA GLU A 5 10.64 13.74 -13.72
C GLU A 5 9.38 13.90 -12.84
N GLU A 6 8.29 14.41 -13.43
CA GLU A 6 6.99 14.42 -12.78
C GLU A 6 6.32 13.05 -12.98
N LYS A 7 5.94 12.38 -11.89
CA LYS A 7 5.25 11.08 -11.92
C LYS A 7 3.93 11.16 -11.17
N TYR A 8 3.07 10.19 -11.43
CA TYR A 8 1.84 9.99 -10.66
C TYR A 8 2.01 8.82 -9.71
N CYS A 9 1.63 9.01 -8.45
CA CYS A 9 1.70 7.96 -7.45
C CYS A 9 0.68 6.87 -7.79
N PRO A 10 1.08 5.60 -8.02
CA PRO A 10 0.16 4.53 -8.42
C PRO A 10 -0.90 4.20 -7.35
N LYS A 11 -0.69 4.64 -6.10
CA LYS A 11 -1.60 4.42 -4.96
C LYS A 11 -2.67 5.51 -4.80
N CYS A 12 -2.29 6.79 -4.87
CA CYS A 12 -3.22 7.91 -4.64
C CYS A 12 -3.51 8.77 -5.88
N ASN A 13 -2.80 8.53 -6.99
CA ASN A 13 -2.88 9.27 -8.25
C ASN A 13 -2.47 10.75 -8.18
N ASN A 14 -1.90 11.23 -7.07
CA ASN A 14 -1.32 12.57 -7.00
C ASN A 14 0.00 12.63 -7.78
N SER A 15 0.27 13.76 -8.43
CA SER A 15 1.56 14.03 -9.04
C SER A 15 2.62 14.34 -7.99
N PHE A 16 3.87 13.99 -8.28
CA PHE A 16 5.03 14.34 -7.47
C PHE A 16 6.30 14.36 -8.32
N THR A 17 7.25 15.22 -7.94
CA THR A 17 8.58 15.25 -8.54
C THR A 17 9.42 14.09 -8.04
N CYS A 18 9.72 13.14 -8.93
CA CYS A 18 10.68 12.08 -8.71
C CYS A 18 12.08 12.56 -9.14
N LYS A 19 13.09 12.35 -8.31
CA LYS A 19 14.49 12.65 -8.62
C LYS A 19 15.34 11.40 -8.53
N VAL A 20 14.97 10.34 -9.25
CA VAL A 20 15.71 9.06 -9.21
C VAL A 20 17.18 9.22 -9.62
N GLY A 21 17.49 10.16 -10.51
CA GLY A 21 18.86 10.54 -10.90
C GLY A 21 19.61 11.41 -9.87
N ASP A 22 18.94 11.82 -8.79
CA ASP A 22 19.49 12.58 -7.68
C ASP A 22 18.74 12.23 -6.38
N ILE A 23 18.89 10.97 -5.96
CA ILE A 23 18.12 10.36 -4.87
C ILE A 23 18.23 11.15 -3.57
N ALA A 24 19.39 11.78 -3.31
CA ALA A 24 19.63 12.60 -2.12
C ALA A 24 18.60 13.74 -1.99
N ASN A 25 18.14 14.28 -3.13
CA ASN A 25 17.18 15.37 -3.23
C ASN A 25 15.76 14.91 -3.58
N CYS A 26 15.51 13.61 -3.63
CA CYS A 26 14.18 13.06 -3.90
C CYS A 26 13.30 13.10 -2.64
N GLN A 27 12.00 13.34 -2.80
CA GLN A 27 11.06 13.43 -1.68
C GLN A 27 11.03 12.15 -0.84
N CYS A 28 11.23 10.98 -1.47
CA CYS A 28 11.26 9.70 -0.79
C CYS A 28 12.43 9.53 0.18
N ASN A 29 13.57 10.21 -0.05
CA ASN A 29 14.76 10.12 0.80
C ASN A 29 14.53 10.73 2.20
N THR A 30 13.50 11.56 2.36
CA THR A 30 13.10 12.13 3.65
C THR A 30 12.27 11.17 4.51
N VAL A 31 11.82 10.04 3.96
CA VAL A 31 10.96 9.09 4.66
C VAL A 31 11.79 7.98 5.30
N GLN A 32 11.69 7.85 6.63
CA GLN A 32 12.29 6.73 7.35
C GLN A 32 11.32 5.54 7.39
N LEU A 33 11.56 4.56 6.52
CA LEU A 33 10.81 3.29 6.49
C LEU A 33 11.34 2.33 7.56
N SER A 34 10.42 1.62 8.22
CA SER A 34 10.79 0.48 9.06
C SER A 34 11.24 -0.70 8.21
N ALA A 35 12.07 -1.60 8.76
CA ALA A 35 12.54 -2.79 8.05
C ALA A 35 11.39 -3.63 7.48
N ALA A 36 10.28 -3.73 8.20
CA ALA A 36 9.09 -4.44 7.73
C ALA A 36 8.37 -3.72 6.60
N ALA A 37 8.28 -2.39 6.64
CA ALA A 37 7.69 -1.61 5.54
C ALA A 37 8.55 -1.69 4.27
N SER A 38 9.88 -1.65 4.41
CA SER A 38 10.79 -1.84 3.28
C SER A 38 10.66 -3.23 2.65
N LEU A 39 10.59 -4.28 3.49
CA LEU A 39 10.35 -5.66 3.01
C LEU A 39 8.97 -5.82 2.39
N PHE A 40 7.95 -5.14 2.92
CA PHE A 40 6.62 -5.14 2.32
C PHE A 40 6.67 -4.51 0.93
N LEU A 41 7.23 -3.31 0.79
CA LEU A 41 7.34 -2.58 -0.47
C LEU A 41 8.11 -3.36 -1.55
N SER A 42 9.17 -4.10 -1.17
CA SER A 42 9.92 -4.94 -2.11
C SER A 42 9.11 -6.11 -2.68
N ASN A 43 7.97 -6.45 -2.08
CA ASN A 43 7.04 -7.49 -2.54
C ASN A 43 5.78 -6.90 -3.19
N THR A 44 5.82 -5.63 -3.62
CA THR A 44 4.72 -4.96 -4.32
C THR A 44 5.07 -4.62 -5.77
N ASN A 45 4.05 -4.38 -6.57
CA ASN A 45 4.19 -3.97 -7.98
C ASN A 45 4.07 -2.45 -8.15
N PHE A 46 4.27 -1.67 -7.09
CA PHE A 46 4.25 -0.22 -7.19
C PHE A 46 5.52 0.30 -7.88
N ASP A 47 5.35 1.22 -8.83
CA ASP A 47 6.40 2.18 -9.17
C ASP A 47 6.60 3.17 -7.99
N CYS A 48 7.38 4.23 -8.19
CA CYS A 48 7.65 5.26 -7.20
C CYS A 48 6.37 5.79 -6.55
N LEU A 49 6.33 5.77 -5.21
CA LEU A 49 5.24 6.30 -4.41
C LEU A 49 5.59 7.70 -3.90
N CYS A 50 4.57 8.57 -3.76
CA CYS A 50 4.75 9.86 -3.10
C CYS A 50 5.09 9.70 -1.61
N LYS A 51 5.67 10.75 -1.01
CA LYS A 51 6.03 10.80 0.42
C LYS A 51 4.89 10.36 1.33
N ASP A 52 3.68 10.87 1.08
CA ASP A 52 2.52 10.60 1.94
C ASP A 52 2.08 9.14 1.87
N CYS A 53 2.12 8.53 0.68
CA CYS A 53 1.83 7.10 0.53
C CYS A 53 2.90 6.22 1.20
N LEU A 54 4.18 6.60 1.13
CA LEU A 54 5.26 5.89 1.82
C LEU A 54 5.09 5.95 3.34
N VAL A 55 4.77 7.14 3.89
CA VAL A 55 4.47 7.32 5.31
C VAL A 55 3.25 6.50 5.72
N LYS A 56 2.18 6.52 4.92
CA LYS A 56 0.96 5.74 5.17
C LYS A 56 1.27 4.24 5.21
N ILE A 57 1.97 3.70 4.22
CA ILE A 57 2.34 2.27 4.18
C ILE A 57 3.20 1.89 5.40
N ASN A 58 4.15 2.75 5.79
CA ASN A 58 4.97 2.49 6.98
C ASN A 58 4.11 2.38 8.25
N ASN A 59 3.06 3.19 8.37
CA ASN A 59 2.13 3.14 9.50
C ASN A 59 1.19 1.93 9.40
N ASP A 60 0.65 1.65 8.22
CA ASP A 60 -0.27 0.52 8.01
C ASP A 60 0.44 -0.82 8.26
N VAL A 61 1.70 -0.98 7.85
CA VAL A 61 2.51 -2.18 8.14
C VAL A 61 2.80 -2.33 9.64
N LYS A 62 3.04 -1.22 10.35
CA LYS A 62 3.16 -1.25 11.82
C LYS A 62 1.84 -1.68 12.47
N LEU A 63 0.72 -1.15 11.99
CA LEU A 63 -0.61 -1.46 12.48
C LEU A 63 -0.94 -2.94 12.28
N ALA A 64 -0.67 -3.48 11.08
CA ALA A 64 -0.91 -4.88 10.75
C ALA A 64 -0.15 -5.87 11.63
N LYS A 65 0.97 -5.47 12.27
CA LYS A 65 1.67 -6.31 13.25
C LYS A 65 0.98 -6.39 14.62
N VAL A 66 0.12 -5.43 14.94
CA VAL A 66 -0.60 -5.38 16.22
C VAL A 66 -1.89 -6.21 16.15
N TYR A 67 -2.46 -6.35 14.95
CA TYR A 67 -3.66 -7.13 14.73
C TYR A 67 -3.32 -8.58 14.34
N HIS A 68 -4.24 -9.48 14.67
CA HIS A 68 -4.19 -10.88 14.24
C HIS A 68 -5.05 -11.06 12.99
N PHE A 69 -4.59 -11.89 12.05
CA PHE A 69 -5.40 -12.24 10.90
C PHE A 69 -6.65 -13.01 11.35
N PRO A 70 -7.88 -12.58 10.96
CA PRO A 70 -9.11 -13.24 11.38
C PRO A 70 -9.27 -14.59 10.68
N THR A 71 -9.12 -15.70 11.41
CA THR A 71 -9.29 -17.06 10.88
C THR A 71 -10.70 -17.61 11.09
N GLN A 72 -11.50 -16.97 11.93
CA GLN A 72 -12.87 -17.37 12.25
C GLN A 72 -13.83 -16.23 11.94
N LYS A 73 -15.08 -16.57 11.57
CA LYS A 73 -16.08 -15.61 11.11
C LYS A 73 -16.36 -14.52 12.15
N GLU A 74 -16.34 -14.89 13.43
CA GLU A 74 -16.62 -14.03 14.58
C GLU A 74 -15.51 -12.99 14.80
N MET A 75 -14.31 -13.21 14.26
CA MET A 75 -13.19 -12.27 14.32
C MET A 75 -13.28 -11.15 13.27
N PHE A 76 -14.19 -11.26 12.29
CA PHE A 76 -14.38 -10.23 11.28
C PHE A 76 -15.15 -9.05 11.85
N ILE A 77 -14.49 -7.90 11.93
CA ILE A 77 -15.07 -6.66 12.43
C ILE A 77 -15.40 -5.77 11.24
N GLU A 78 -16.68 -5.44 11.07
CA GLU A 78 -17.13 -4.48 10.06
C GLU A 78 -16.56 -3.07 10.33
N GLY A 79 -16.17 -2.36 9.27
CA GLY A 79 -15.42 -1.11 9.32
C GLY A 79 -13.90 -1.29 9.48
N LEU A 80 -13.44 -2.43 10.03
CA LEU A 80 -12.02 -2.71 10.20
C LEU A 80 -11.47 -3.67 9.14
N HIS A 81 -12.05 -4.87 9.05
CA HIS A 81 -11.62 -5.91 8.10
C HIS A 81 -12.39 -5.83 6.78
N TYR A 82 -13.66 -5.43 6.83
CA TYR A 82 -14.52 -5.32 5.66
C TYR A 82 -15.61 -4.26 5.87
N TYR A 83 -16.29 -3.87 4.81
CA TYR A 83 -17.58 -3.19 4.87
C TYR A 83 -18.53 -3.78 3.81
N LYS A 84 -19.83 -3.53 3.97
CA LYS A 84 -20.83 -3.95 2.96
C LYS A 84 -21.08 -2.85 1.94
N ASP A 85 -21.04 -3.24 0.66
CA ASP A 85 -21.41 -2.42 -0.48
C ASP A 85 -22.56 -3.12 -1.21
N GLY A 86 -23.78 -2.87 -0.75
CA GLY A 86 -24.98 -3.61 -1.16
C GLY A 86 -24.89 -5.10 -0.75
N PRO A 87 -25.00 -6.07 -1.69
CA PRO A 87 -24.87 -7.48 -1.38
C PRO A 87 -23.41 -7.94 -1.20
N TYR A 88 -22.43 -7.07 -1.52
CA TYR A 88 -21.03 -7.44 -1.56
C TYR A 88 -20.30 -7.15 -0.26
N TRP A 89 -19.39 -8.06 0.10
CA TRP A 89 -18.41 -7.85 1.15
C TRP A 89 -17.15 -7.26 0.53
N VAL A 90 -16.72 -6.10 1.00
CA VAL A 90 -15.55 -5.41 0.49
C VAL A 90 -14.49 -5.36 1.58
N PHE A 91 -13.42 -6.14 1.40
CA PHE A 91 -12.31 -6.19 2.34
C PHE A 91 -11.45 -4.92 2.27
N THR A 92 -10.99 -4.46 3.43
CA THR A 92 -10.19 -3.25 3.57
C THR A 92 -8.70 -3.50 3.25
N GLU A 93 -7.93 -2.41 3.13
CA GLU A 93 -6.47 -2.49 3.02
C GLU A 93 -5.84 -3.24 4.21
N LEU A 94 -6.35 -3.03 5.43
CA LEU A 94 -5.86 -3.71 6.63
C LEU A 94 -6.05 -5.22 6.52
N TYR A 95 -7.21 -5.69 6.06
CA TYR A 95 -7.42 -7.13 5.86
C TYR A 95 -6.42 -7.71 4.86
N HIS A 96 -6.16 -7.01 3.75
CA HIS A 96 -5.20 -7.47 2.75
C HIS A 96 -3.74 -7.43 3.23
N LEU A 97 -3.38 -6.50 4.13
CA LEU A 97 -2.11 -6.51 4.84
C LEU A 97 -2.01 -7.71 5.78
N LEU A 98 -3.04 -7.95 6.60
CA LEU A 98 -3.08 -9.08 7.55
C LEU A 98 -3.03 -10.43 6.84
N ARG A 99 -3.62 -10.54 5.64
CA ARG A 99 -3.54 -11.74 4.81
C ARG A 99 -2.11 -12.09 4.42
N GLY A 100 -1.22 -11.09 4.30
CA GLY A 100 0.21 -11.29 4.08
C GLY A 100 0.63 -11.69 2.66
N TYR A 101 -0.30 -11.83 1.71
CA TYR A 101 0.04 -12.07 0.30
C TYR A 101 -0.96 -11.44 -0.70
N CYS A 102 -0.48 -11.20 -1.92
CA CYS A 102 -1.29 -10.81 -3.08
C CYS A 102 -1.97 -12.05 -3.68
N CYS A 103 -3.28 -11.98 -3.91
CA CYS A 103 -4.05 -13.08 -4.51
C CYS A 103 -4.33 -12.89 -6.01
N GLU A 104 -3.79 -11.82 -6.62
CA GLU A 104 -3.89 -11.53 -8.05
C GLU A 104 -5.33 -11.44 -8.60
N SER A 105 -6.30 -11.16 -7.73
CA SER A 105 -7.73 -11.09 -8.12
C SER A 105 -8.21 -9.66 -8.43
N GLY A 106 -7.30 -8.70 -8.59
CA GLY A 106 -7.66 -7.29 -8.87
C GLY A 106 -8.49 -6.63 -7.76
N CYS A 107 -8.16 -6.87 -6.48
CA CYS A 107 -8.97 -6.39 -5.35
C CYS A 107 -9.08 -4.87 -5.30
N ARG A 108 -10.28 -4.35 -4.96
CA ARG A 108 -10.56 -2.91 -4.84
C ARG A 108 -9.61 -2.17 -3.89
N HIS A 109 -9.23 -2.81 -2.78
CA HIS A 109 -8.32 -2.27 -1.77
C HIS A 109 -6.95 -2.98 -1.77
N CYS A 110 -6.48 -3.40 -2.95
CA CYS A 110 -5.20 -4.10 -3.09
C CYS A 110 -4.04 -3.24 -2.56
N VAL A 111 -3.33 -3.76 -1.56
CA VAL A 111 -2.16 -3.11 -0.98
C VAL A 111 -0.85 -3.45 -1.70
N TYR A 112 -0.88 -4.39 -2.65
CA TYR A 112 0.31 -4.88 -3.37
C TYR A 112 0.48 -4.23 -4.75
N GLY A 113 -0.42 -3.34 -5.17
CA GLY A 113 -0.34 -2.65 -6.46
C GLY A 113 -0.79 -3.47 -7.67
N PHE A 114 -1.20 -4.72 -7.48
CA PHE A 114 -1.81 -5.51 -8.54
C PHE A 114 -3.19 -4.95 -8.91
N LYS A 115 -3.33 -4.49 -10.16
CA LYS A 115 -4.60 -4.22 -10.82
C LYS A 115 -4.81 -5.37 -11.81
N GLY A 116 -5.94 -6.06 -11.75
CA GLY A 116 -6.24 -7.15 -12.68
C GLY A 116 -6.17 -6.63 -14.13
N SER A 117 -5.83 -7.51 -15.07
CA SER A 117 -5.86 -7.17 -16.49
C SER A 117 -7.30 -6.86 -16.89
N GLU A 118 -7.55 -5.61 -17.30
CA GLU A 118 -8.69 -5.25 -18.16
C GLU A 118 -8.37 -5.58 -19.62
#